data_AF-A0A7Y9UVG7-F1
#
_entry.id   AF-A0A7Y9UVG7-F1
#
_cell.length_a   1.000
_cell.length_b   1.000
_cell.length_c   1.000
_cell.angle_alpha   90.00
_cell.angle_beta   90.00
_cell.angle_gamma   90.00
#
_symmetry.space_group_name_H-M   'P 1'
#
loop_
_entity.id
_entity.type
_entity.pdbx_description
1 polymer ?
#
loop_
_entity_poly.entity_id
_entity_poly.type
_entity_poly.pdbx_seq_one_letter_code
_entity_poly.pdbx_strand_id
1 'polypeptide(L)'
;MADIHERIYDELTSQITTLEGGTPLRHPNGSAWSTAEVEEALESLCADRELLKTHWRITPGVAGLATDNPPQTASCGNLQPCPHVLGLADKYGVPVAD
;
A
#
# COMPACT_ATOMS: atom_id res chain seq x y z
N MET A 1 12.76 10.24 7.47
CA MET A 1 11.78 9.21 7.90
C MET A 1 11.04 8.82 6.64
N ALA A 2 10.94 7.53 6.33
CA ALA A 2 10.14 7.09 5.19
C ALA A 2 8.67 7.36 5.50
N ASP A 3 7.98 8.01 4.58
CA ASP A 3 6.55 8.28 4.69
C ASP A 3 5.76 6.95 4.68
N ILE A 4 4.59 6.92 5.33
CA ILE A 4 3.77 5.71 5.41
C ILE A 4 3.44 5.14 4.02
N HIS A 5 3.26 6.01 3.01
CA HIS A 5 3.02 5.55 1.64
C HIS A 5 4.25 4.83 1.07
N GLU A 6 5.47 5.33 1.32
CA GLU A 6 6.71 4.66 0.89
C GLU A 6 6.86 3.29 1.54
N ARG A 7 6.54 3.17 2.83
CA ARG A 7 6.65 1.91 3.59
C ARG A 7 5.65 0.86 3.10
N ILE A 8 4.40 1.25 2.84
CA ILE A 8 3.39 0.35 2.26
C ILE A 8 3.80 -0.05 0.83
N TYR A 9 4.34 0.90 0.05
CA TYR A 9 4.77 0.62 -1.32
C TYR A 9 5.93 -0.39 -1.37
N ASP A 10 6.91 -0.25 -0.47
CA ASP A 10 8.05 -1.19 -0.35
C ASP A 10 7.56 -2.59 0.03
N GLU A 11 6.68 -2.70 1.02
CA GLU A 11 6.09 -3.97 1.45
C GLU A 11 5.30 -4.65 0.31
N LEU A 12 4.44 -3.90 -0.38
CA LEU A 12 3.72 -4.39 -1.57
C LEU A 12 4.67 -4.88 -2.66
N THR A 13 5.73 -4.12 -2.94
CA THR A 13 6.72 -4.47 -3.96
C THR A 13 7.51 -5.72 -3.57
N SER A 14 7.87 -5.85 -2.29
CA SER A 14 8.54 -7.02 -1.74
C SER A 14 7.68 -8.29 -1.88
N GLN A 15 6.40 -8.21 -1.53
CA GLN A 15 5.47 -9.34 -1.66
C GLN A 15 5.24 -9.74 -3.12
N ILE A 16 5.02 -8.76 -4.02
CA ILE A 16 4.89 -9.01 -5.47
C ILE A 16 6.14 -9.72 -5.99
N THR A 17 7.33 -9.18 -5.70
CA THR A 17 8.61 -9.75 -6.16
C THR A 17 8.81 -11.17 -5.62
N THR A 18 8.39 -11.43 -4.38
CA THR A 18 8.49 -12.76 -3.76
C THR A 18 7.58 -13.78 -4.44
N LEU A 19 6.35 -13.39 -4.78
CA LEU A 19 5.37 -14.21 -5.51
C LEU A 19 5.80 -14.46 -6.95
N GLU A 20 6.26 -13.43 -7.67
CA GLU A 20 6.76 -13.57 -9.05
C GLU A 20 8.06 -14.38 -9.13
N GLY A 21 8.90 -14.29 -8.10
CA GLY A 21 10.20 -14.99 -8.04
C GLY A 21 10.11 -16.51 -7.90
N GLY A 22 8.91 -17.08 -7.75
CA GLY A 22 8.71 -18.53 -7.68
C GLY A 22 9.35 -19.20 -6.46
N THR A 23 9.74 -18.41 -5.45
CA THR A 23 10.14 -18.95 -4.14
C THR A 23 8.95 -19.76 -3.63
N PRO A 24 9.13 -20.97 -3.05
CA PRO A 24 8.00 -21.74 -2.55
C PRO A 24 7.38 -21.00 -1.36
N LEU A 25 6.46 -20.07 -1.65
CA LEU A 25 5.62 -19.47 -0.65
C LEU A 25 4.84 -20.64 -0.08
N ARG A 26 5.09 -20.90 1.20
CA ARG A 26 4.13 -21.64 1.99
C ARG A 26 3.00 -20.66 2.28
N HIS A 27 1.79 -21.09 1.98
CA HIS A 27 0.59 -20.46 2.49
C HIS A 27 0.75 -20.33 4.01
N PRO A 28 0.16 -19.32 4.66
CA PRO A 28 0.15 -19.24 6.13
C PRO A 28 -0.37 -20.53 6.81
N ASN A 29 -1.11 -21.37 6.07
CA ASN A 29 -1.57 -22.69 6.51
C ASN A 29 -0.54 -23.83 6.30
N GLY A 30 0.66 -23.53 5.82
CA GLY A 30 1.76 -24.49 5.59
C GLY A 30 1.74 -25.22 4.25
N SER A 31 0.67 -25.11 3.46
CA SER A 31 0.56 -25.69 2.11
C SER A 31 1.36 -24.90 1.08
N ALA A 32 1.80 -25.53 -0.02
CA ALA A 32 2.28 -24.78 -1.18
C ALA A 32 1.11 -23.99 -1.79
N TRP A 33 1.38 -22.78 -2.27
CA TRP A 33 0.39 -22.03 -3.04
C TRP A 33 0.14 -22.71 -4.38
N SER A 34 -1.12 -22.79 -4.79
CA SER A 34 -1.51 -23.15 -6.16
C SER A 34 -1.23 -21.99 -7.10
N THR A 35 -1.03 -22.25 -8.39
CA THR A 35 -0.84 -21.19 -9.40
C THR A 35 -1.97 -20.16 -9.38
N ALA A 36 -3.22 -20.62 -9.30
CA ALA A 36 -4.39 -19.73 -9.21
C ALA A 36 -4.35 -18.84 -7.95
N GLU A 37 -3.95 -19.38 -6.80
CA GLU A 37 -3.83 -18.60 -5.55
C GLU A 37 -2.73 -17.52 -5.68
N VAL A 38 -1.61 -17.85 -6.34
CA VAL A 38 -0.54 -16.88 -6.62
C VAL A 38 -1.04 -15.77 -7.54
N GLU A 39 -1.74 -16.12 -8.61
CA GLU A 39 -2.32 -15.16 -9.55
C GLU A 39 -3.33 -14.23 -8.85
N GLU A 40 -4.25 -14.78 -8.03
CA GLU A 40 -5.22 -14.00 -7.25
C GLU A 40 -4.54 -13.05 -6.26
N ALA A 41 -3.48 -13.49 -5.57
CA ALA A 41 -2.75 -12.61 -4.68
C ALA A 41 -1.95 -11.54 -5.42
N LEU A 42 -1.34 -11.87 -6.56
CA LEU A 42 -0.66 -10.87 -7.39
C LEU A 42 -1.63 -9.81 -7.92
N GLU A 43 -2.83 -10.21 -8.35
CA GLU A 43 -3.88 -9.28 -8.74
C GLU A 43 -4.30 -8.38 -7.56
N SER A 44 -4.53 -8.95 -6.37
CA SER A 44 -4.86 -8.15 -5.18
C SER A 44 -3.74 -7.18 -4.84
N LEU A 45 -2.49 -7.63 -4.79
CA LEU A 45 -1.33 -6.79 -4.47
C LEU A 45 -1.13 -5.66 -5.50
N CYS A 46 -1.34 -5.95 -6.78
CA CYS A 46 -1.30 -4.94 -7.83
C CYS A 46 -2.42 -3.92 -7.68
N ALA A 47 -3.64 -4.36 -7.36
CA ALA A 47 -4.77 -3.48 -7.10
C ALA A 47 -4.53 -2.58 -5.88
N ASP A 48 -4.00 -3.13 -4.79
CA ASP A 48 -3.64 -2.39 -3.58
C ASP A 48 -2.52 -1.37 -3.84
N ARG A 49 -1.54 -1.72 -4.68
CA ARG A 49 -0.48 -0.79 -5.11
C ARG A 49 -1.01 0.36 -5.95
N GLU A 50 -1.92 0.11 -6.87
CA GLU A 50 -2.56 1.16 -7.66
C GLU A 50 -3.47 2.05 -6.81
N LEU A 51 -4.17 1.48 -5.83
CA LEU A 51 -4.92 2.23 -4.82
C LEU A 51 -3.98 3.15 -4.05
N LEU A 52 -2.86 2.62 -3.55
CA LEU A 52 -1.87 3.41 -2.83
C LEU A 52 -1.35 4.57 -3.67
N LYS A 53 -0.93 4.32 -4.92
CA LYS A 53 -0.44 5.37 -5.84
C LYS A 53 -1.51 6.43 -6.12
N THR A 54 -2.76 6.01 -6.26
CA THR A 54 -3.91 6.90 -6.48
C THR A 54 -4.12 7.82 -5.29
N HIS A 55 -4.07 7.28 -4.07
CA HIS A 55 -4.25 8.05 -2.84
C HIS A 55 -2.99 8.78 -2.35
N TRP A 56 -1.81 8.42 -2.86
CA TRP A 56 -0.56 9.14 -2.60
C TRP A 56 -0.48 10.45 -3.38
N ARG A 57 -1.10 10.55 -4.57
CA ARG A 57 -1.14 11.79 -5.34
C ARG A 57 -1.82 12.91 -4.54
N ILE A 58 -1.10 14.02 -4.39
CA ILE A 58 -1.59 15.23 -3.74
C ILE A 58 -2.23 16.19 -4.74
N THR A 59 -3.28 16.90 -4.32
CA THR A 59 -3.90 17.94 -5.17
C THR A 59 -2.93 19.12 -5.34
N PRO A 60 -2.51 19.48 -6.56
CA PRO A 60 -1.66 20.64 -6.77
C PRO A 60 -2.41 21.92 -6.39
N GLY A 61 -1.75 22.81 -5.62
CA GLY A 61 -2.34 24.07 -5.16
C GLY A 61 -3.10 23.99 -3.82
N VAL A 62 -3.25 22.79 -3.25
CA VAL A 62 -3.69 22.59 -1.86
C VAL A 62 -2.47 22.23 -1.01
N ALA A 63 -1.40 23.04 -1.13
CA ALA A 63 -0.36 23.06 -0.11
C ALA A 63 -1.03 23.59 1.16
N GLY A 64 -0.92 22.83 2.26
CA GLY A 64 -1.60 23.10 3.52
C GLY A 64 -1.68 24.59 3.84
N LEU A 65 -2.89 25.07 4.11
CA LEU A 65 -3.14 26.43 4.61
C LEU A 65 -2.42 26.72 5.95
N ALA A 66 -1.70 25.74 6.50
CA ALA A 66 -0.73 25.91 7.56
C ALA A 66 0.40 24.90 7.34
N THR A 67 1.63 25.28 7.69
CA THR A 67 2.86 24.47 7.70
C THR A 67 2.79 23.18 8.52
N ASP A 68 1.66 22.91 9.18
CA ASP A 68 1.40 21.77 10.07
C ASP A 68 0.30 20.82 9.57
N ASN A 69 -0.42 21.15 8.48
CA ASN A 69 -1.50 20.29 8.00
C ASN A 69 -1.02 19.38 6.85
N PRO A 70 -1.25 18.05 6.95
CA PRO A 70 -0.86 17.14 5.89
C PRO A 70 -1.62 17.43 4.59
N PRO A 71 -1.02 17.15 3.42
CA PRO A 71 -1.64 17.41 2.14
C PRO A 71 -2.93 16.59 1.96
N GLN A 72 -3.85 17.10 1.14
CA GLN A 72 -5.04 16.34 0.75
C GLN A 72 -4.75 15.45 -0.45
N THR A 73 -5.29 14.23 -0.43
CA THR A 73 -5.25 13.34 -1.59
C THR A 73 -6.06 13.96 -2.74
N ALA A 74 -5.54 13.88 -3.97
CA ALA A 74 -6.26 14.30 -5.17
C ALA A 74 -7.47 13.41 -5.47
N SER A 75 -7.45 12.16 -5.03
CA SER A 75 -8.48 11.17 -5.37
C SER A 75 -9.70 11.19 -4.46
N CYS A 76 -9.53 11.39 -3.15
CA CYS A 76 -10.65 11.40 -2.21
C CYS A 76 -10.81 12.71 -1.42
N GLY A 77 -9.92 13.70 -1.62
CA GLY A 77 -9.97 14.99 -0.93
C GLY A 77 -9.65 14.96 0.57
N ASN A 78 -9.47 13.78 1.16
CA ASN A 78 -9.10 13.62 2.56
C ASN A 78 -7.65 14.02 2.82
N LEU A 79 -7.37 14.44 4.05
CA LEU A 79 -6.01 14.64 4.55
C LEU A 79 -5.23 13.32 4.50
N GLN A 80 -3.94 13.40 4.21
CA GLN A 80 -3.03 12.26 4.27
C GLN A 80 -2.52 12.03 5.71
N PRO A 81 -2.30 10.76 6.12
CA PRO A 81 -2.74 9.54 5.44
C PRO A 81 -4.27 9.41 5.47
N CYS A 82 -4.87 9.11 4.32
CA CYS A 82 -6.33 8.97 4.23
C CYS A 82 -6.78 7.57 4.70
N PRO A 83 -8.09 7.36 4.96
CA PRO A 83 -8.60 6.08 5.46
C PRO A 83 -8.24 4.87 4.59
N HIS A 84 -8.10 5.06 3.27
CA HIS A 84 -7.68 3.98 2.37
C HIS A 84 -6.22 3.57 2.61
N VAL A 85 -5.32 4.55 2.79
CA VAL A 85 -3.91 4.30 3.08
C VAL A 85 -3.74 3.69 4.47
N LEU A 86 -4.53 4.14 5.45
CA LEU A 86 -4.57 3.54 6.79
C LEU A 86 -5.07 2.09 6.74
N GLY A 87 -6.08 1.79 5.92
CA GLY A 87 -6.56 0.42 5.72
C GLY A 87 -5.50 -0.49 5.08
N LEU A 88 -4.70 0.03 4.14
CA LEU A 88 -3.56 -0.71 3.60
C LEU A 88 -2.47 -0.91 4.67
N ALA A 89 -2.19 0.11 5.48
CA ALA A 89 -1.21 0.00 6.57
C ALA A 89 -1.58 -1.11 7.55
N ASP A 90 -2.85 -1.19 7.96
CA ASP A 90 -3.38 -2.26 8.81
C ASP A 90 -3.26 -3.63 8.12
N LYS A 91 -3.73 -3.73 6.87
CA LYS A 91 -3.68 -4.97 6.07
C LYS A 91 -2.27 -5.56 5.96
N TYR A 92 -1.25 -4.70 5.82
CA TYR A 92 0.14 -5.10 5.64
C TYR A 92 0.99 -4.99 6.91
N GLY A 93 0.40 -4.65 8.06
CA GLY A 93 1.12 -4.50 9.32
C GLY A 93 2.18 -3.38 9.32
N VAL A 94 2.04 -2.38 8.46
CA VAL A 94 2.93 -1.22 8.40
C VAL A 94 2.53 -0.24 9.50
N PRO A 95 3.41 0.06 10.48
CA PRO A 95 3.03 0.95 11.56
C PRO A 95 2.93 2.40 11.05
N VAL A 96 1.78 3.00 11.33
CA VAL A 96 1.54 4.44 11.22
C VAL A 96 2.45 5.09 12.27
N ALA A 97 3.51 5.78 11.86
CA ALA A 97 4.36 6.48 12.81
C ALA A 97 3.56 7.63 13.45
N ASP A 98 3.71 7.79 14.77
CA ASP A 98 3.16 8.88 15.58
C ASP A 98 3.87 10.21 15.28
#